data_AF-A0A452YKN4-F1
#
_entry.id   AF-A0A452YKN4-F1
#
_cell.length_a   1.000
_cell.length_b   1.000
_cell.length_c   1.000
_cell.angle_alpha   90.00
_cell.angle_beta   90.00
_cell.angle_gamma   90.00
#
_symmetry.space_group_name_H-M   'P 1'
#
loop_
_entity.id
_entity.type
_entity.pdbx_description
1 polymer ?
#
loop_
_entity_poly.entity_id
_entity_poly.type
_entity_poly.pdbx_seq_one_letter_code
_entity_poly.pdbx_strand_id
1 'polypeptide(L)'
;VGSLEERIASTKKGSITLIQAVYVPANDLTDPAPGTTFAHLDATTILSRGLASKGIYPVVDPLGSTSTMLQPRIVGNEHYETAQRVKETLQCYKELQDIIAILGLDELLEEDRLTLARARKIERFLSQPFFVAEVFTGSPGKYVALAETIRGFQLILSRELDGLPEQAFYLVGNIDEASTKAITLEEERNDAELGSDIDPEEVQKALEIAEANLSKAKGTKDLVEAKRSSQSS
;
A
#
# COMPACT_ATOMS: atom_id res chain seq x y z
N VAL A 1 -1.90 -18.53 -33.74
CA VAL A 1 -1.23 -18.08 -32.51
C VAL A 1 0.20 -18.61 -32.47
N GLY A 2 0.43 -19.92 -32.42
CA GLY A 2 1.77 -20.52 -32.32
C GLY A 2 2.85 -19.98 -33.29
N SER A 3 2.57 -19.84 -34.59
CA SER A 3 3.56 -19.34 -35.56
C SER A 3 3.96 -17.87 -35.38
N LEU A 4 3.14 -17.07 -34.70
CA LEU A 4 3.47 -15.70 -34.33
C LEU A 4 4.29 -15.67 -33.04
N GLU A 5 3.84 -16.40 -32.02
CA GLU A 5 4.51 -16.47 -30.71
C GLU A 5 5.92 -17.04 -30.82
N GLU A 6 6.14 -18.08 -31.61
CA GLU A 6 7.47 -18.69 -31.79
C GLU A 6 8.49 -17.77 -32.47
N ARG A 7 8.04 -16.73 -33.18
CA ARG A 7 8.94 -15.72 -33.78
C ARG A 7 9.42 -14.70 -32.74
N ILE A 8 8.77 -14.63 -31.59
CA ILE A 8 9.07 -13.71 -30.50
C ILE A 8 9.97 -14.47 -29.53
N ALA A 9 11.26 -14.51 -29.84
CA ALA A 9 12.24 -15.24 -29.04
C ALA A 9 13.56 -14.48 -28.95
N SER A 10 14.32 -14.75 -27.89
CA SER A 10 15.69 -14.26 -27.75
C SER A 10 16.65 -15.06 -28.63
N THR A 11 17.45 -14.38 -29.43
CA THR A 11 18.46 -14.98 -30.32
C THR A 11 19.87 -14.52 -29.95
N LYS A 12 20.90 -15.13 -30.54
CA LYS A 12 22.29 -14.69 -30.35
C LYS A 12 22.57 -13.25 -30.81
N LYS A 13 21.72 -12.67 -31.67
CA LYS A 13 21.89 -11.30 -32.20
C LYS A 13 21.17 -10.23 -31.36
N GLY A 14 20.24 -10.64 -30.49
CA GLY A 14 19.41 -9.73 -29.71
C GLY A 14 18.20 -10.44 -29.12
N SER A 15 17.53 -9.75 -28.20
CA SER A 15 16.34 -10.25 -27.51
C SER A 15 15.13 -9.38 -27.81
N ILE A 16 13.95 -10.02 -27.85
CA ILE A 16 12.66 -9.34 -27.86
C ILE A 16 11.93 -9.78 -26.60
N THR A 17 11.55 -8.82 -25.75
CA THR A 17 10.68 -9.05 -24.59
C THR A 17 9.32 -8.46 -24.91
N LEU A 18 8.30 -9.31 -25.01
CA LEU A 18 6.96 -8.90 -25.39
C LEU A 18 6.04 -8.90 -24.16
N ILE A 19 5.32 -7.80 -23.99
CA ILE A 19 4.23 -7.68 -23.02
C ILE A 19 2.93 -7.67 -23.81
N GLN A 20 2.10 -8.69 -23.62
CA GLN A 20 0.82 -8.84 -24.31
C GLN A 20 -0.33 -8.60 -23.32
N ALA A 21 -1.32 -7.81 -23.72
CA ALA A 21 -2.58 -7.66 -23.00
C ALA A 21 -3.60 -8.65 -23.54
N VAL A 22 -3.98 -9.64 -22.73
CA VAL A 22 -4.99 -10.65 -23.09
C VAL A 22 -6.30 -10.30 -22.39
N TYR A 23 -7.36 -10.05 -23.18
CA TYR A 23 -8.69 -9.86 -22.64
C TYR A 23 -9.36 -11.21 -22.39
N VAL A 24 -9.85 -11.42 -21.17
CA VAL A 24 -10.55 -12.65 -20.77
C VAL A 24 -12.05 -12.34 -20.68
N PRO A 25 -12.89 -12.88 -21.60
CA PRO A 25 -14.33 -12.69 -21.55
C PRO A 25 -14.92 -13.23 -20.24
N ALA A 26 -15.84 -12.49 -19.63
CA ALA A 26 -16.54 -12.89 -18.40
C ALA A 26 -15.66 -13.30 -17.21
N ASN A 27 -14.35 -12.97 -17.21
CA ASN A 27 -13.36 -13.45 -16.26
C ASN A 27 -13.20 -14.99 -16.23
N ASP A 28 -13.54 -15.70 -17.32
CA ASP A 28 -13.38 -17.15 -17.41
C ASP A 28 -12.03 -17.53 -18.02
N LEU A 29 -11.08 -17.93 -17.16
CA LEU A 29 -9.75 -18.38 -17.56
C LEU A 29 -9.75 -19.77 -18.21
N THR A 30 -10.87 -20.49 -18.15
CA THR A 30 -11.03 -21.81 -18.77
C THR A 30 -11.49 -21.73 -20.22
N ASP A 31 -11.77 -20.54 -20.73
CA ASP A 31 -12.07 -20.32 -22.14
C ASP A 31 -10.89 -20.79 -23.03
N PRO A 32 -11.15 -21.52 -24.14
CA PRO A 32 -10.10 -22.06 -24.99
C PRO A 32 -9.23 -20.98 -25.67
N ALA A 33 -9.74 -19.76 -25.87
CA ALA A 33 -8.99 -18.68 -26.50
C ALA A 33 -7.79 -18.20 -25.63
N PRO A 34 -7.96 -17.82 -24.35
CA PRO A 34 -6.83 -17.53 -23.47
C PRO A 34 -5.99 -18.79 -23.17
N GLY A 35 -6.62 -19.97 -23.03
CA GLY A 35 -5.89 -21.21 -22.72
C GLY A 35 -4.79 -21.57 -23.72
N THR A 36 -5.04 -21.38 -25.02
CA THR A 36 -4.01 -21.62 -26.06
C THR A 36 -2.90 -20.58 -26.08
N THR A 37 -3.19 -19.35 -25.64
CA THR A 37 -2.19 -18.27 -25.56
C THR A 37 -1.28 -18.48 -24.36
N PHE A 38 -1.84 -18.89 -23.21
CA PHE A 38 -1.08 -19.12 -21.98
C PHE A 38 0.02 -20.19 -22.11
N ALA A 39 -0.18 -21.19 -22.96
CA ALA A 39 0.81 -22.23 -23.20
C ALA A 39 2.13 -21.69 -23.80
N HIS A 40 2.11 -20.50 -24.40
CA HIS A 40 3.28 -19.86 -25.01
C HIS A 40 3.90 -18.76 -24.12
N LEU A 41 3.31 -18.43 -22.98
CA LEU A 41 3.77 -17.34 -22.12
C LEU A 41 4.73 -17.85 -21.04
N ASP A 42 5.91 -17.21 -20.94
CA ASP A 42 6.88 -17.47 -19.87
C ASP A 42 6.44 -16.92 -18.51
N ALA A 43 5.59 -15.89 -18.51
CA ALA A 43 5.01 -15.30 -17.32
C ALA A 43 3.59 -14.82 -17.59
N THR A 44 2.71 -15.03 -16.61
CA THR A 44 1.33 -14.57 -16.64
C THR A 44 1.09 -13.66 -15.45
N THR A 45 0.63 -12.45 -15.72
CA THR A 45 0.20 -11.49 -14.69
C THR A 45 -1.31 -11.35 -14.79
N ILE A 46 -2.03 -11.92 -13.83
CA ILE A 46 -3.49 -11.90 -13.80
C ILE A 46 -3.95 -10.67 -13.05
N LEU A 47 -4.89 -9.93 -13.62
CA LEU A 47 -5.48 -8.74 -13.00
C LEU A 47 -6.83 -9.09 -12.38
N SER A 48 -7.02 -8.78 -11.10
CA SER A 48 -8.23 -9.13 -10.34
C SER A 48 -9.11 -7.92 -10.07
N ARG A 49 -10.40 -8.05 -10.40
CA ARG A 49 -11.42 -7.05 -10.04
C ARG A 49 -11.61 -6.92 -8.53
N GLY A 50 -11.43 -8.00 -7.78
CA GLY A 50 -11.56 -8.00 -6.32
C GLY A 50 -10.54 -7.10 -5.64
N LEU A 51 -9.30 -7.09 -6.13
CA LEU A 51 -8.26 -6.17 -5.65
C LEU A 51 -8.57 -4.71 -6.02
N ALA A 52 -9.14 -4.49 -7.22
CA ALA A 52 -9.55 -3.16 -7.66
C ALA A 52 -10.62 -2.56 -6.73
N SER A 53 -11.61 -3.35 -6.30
CA SER A 53 -12.62 -2.88 -5.34
C SER A 53 -12.06 -2.54 -3.96
N LYS A 54 -10.88 -3.08 -3.60
CA LYS A 54 -10.17 -2.73 -2.36
C LYS A 54 -9.25 -1.51 -2.53
N GLY A 55 -9.15 -0.94 -3.73
CA GLY A 55 -8.24 0.18 -4.02
C GLY A 55 -6.76 -0.21 -4.12
N ILE A 56 -6.44 -1.49 -4.22
CA ILE A 56 -5.05 -1.97 -4.28
C ILE A 56 -4.57 -1.90 -5.73
N TYR A 57 -3.61 -1.01 -6.01
CA TYR A 57 -3.00 -0.84 -7.33
C TYR A 57 -1.49 -1.06 -7.29
N PRO A 58 -0.92 -1.85 -8.21
CA PRO A 58 -1.58 -2.55 -9.32
C PRO A 58 -2.43 -3.74 -8.87
N VAL A 59 -3.50 -4.02 -9.61
CA VAL A 59 -4.51 -5.05 -9.30
C VAL A 59 -4.05 -6.47 -9.66
N VAL A 60 -2.77 -6.79 -9.40
CA VAL A 60 -2.17 -8.09 -9.74
C VAL A 60 -2.57 -9.13 -8.71
N ASP A 61 -3.15 -10.24 -9.15
CA ASP A 61 -3.41 -11.40 -8.29
C ASP A 61 -2.11 -12.21 -8.09
N PRO A 62 -1.53 -12.22 -6.87
CA PRO A 62 -0.27 -12.90 -6.60
C PRO A 62 -0.39 -14.43 -6.57
N LEU A 63 -1.59 -14.98 -6.37
CA LEU A 63 -1.83 -16.43 -6.37
C LEU A 63 -2.13 -16.93 -7.77
N GLY A 64 -2.88 -16.16 -8.56
CA GLY A 64 -3.19 -16.47 -9.96
C GLY A 64 -2.03 -16.22 -10.93
N SER A 65 -1.12 -15.31 -10.60
CA SER A 65 0.03 -14.97 -11.46
C SER A 65 1.17 -15.99 -11.32
N THR A 66 1.85 -16.27 -12.43
CA THR A 66 2.92 -17.27 -12.49
C THR A 66 4.08 -16.84 -13.38
N SER A 67 5.26 -17.42 -13.18
CA SER A 67 6.41 -17.24 -14.05
C SER A 67 7.30 -18.48 -14.04
N THR A 68 7.78 -18.88 -15.22
CA THR A 68 8.77 -19.94 -15.39
C THR A 68 10.13 -19.55 -14.80
N MET A 69 10.41 -18.25 -14.64
CA MET A 69 11.64 -17.72 -14.06
C MET A 69 11.70 -17.87 -12.53
N LEU A 70 10.57 -18.12 -11.85
CA LEU A 70 10.53 -18.25 -10.39
C LEU A 70 11.06 -19.63 -9.96
N GLN A 71 12.36 -19.82 -10.12
CA GLN A 71 13.09 -21.03 -9.77
C GLN A 71 14.39 -20.65 -9.02
N PRO A 72 14.80 -21.38 -7.98
CA PRO A 72 15.98 -21.02 -7.18
C PRO A 72 17.26 -20.85 -8.02
N ARG A 73 17.41 -21.66 -9.07
CA ARG A 73 18.57 -21.61 -9.99
C ARG A 73 18.64 -20.35 -10.87
N ILE A 74 17.53 -19.61 -11.01
CA ILE A 74 17.43 -18.41 -11.86
C ILE A 74 17.47 -17.16 -10.99
N VAL A 75 16.60 -17.09 -9.97
CA VAL A 75 16.42 -15.88 -9.14
C VAL A 75 17.23 -15.90 -7.84
N GLY A 76 17.86 -17.02 -7.50
CA GLY A 76 18.51 -17.24 -6.21
C GLY A 76 17.55 -17.77 -5.15
N ASN A 77 18.11 -18.42 -4.11
CA ASN A 77 17.33 -19.02 -3.03
C ASN A 77 16.55 -17.96 -2.23
N GLU A 78 17.19 -16.84 -1.92
CA GLU A 78 16.60 -15.80 -1.09
C GLU A 78 15.31 -15.22 -1.69
N HIS A 79 15.35 -14.85 -2.98
CA HIS A 79 14.18 -14.37 -3.69
C HIS A 79 13.11 -15.46 -3.79
N TYR A 80 13.50 -16.68 -4.17
CA TYR A 80 12.57 -17.79 -4.31
C TYR A 80 11.83 -18.11 -3.01
N GLU A 81 12.56 -18.28 -1.91
CA GLU A 81 11.98 -18.59 -0.59
C GLU A 81 11.07 -17.47 -0.10
N THR A 82 11.49 -16.21 -0.27
CA THR A 82 10.66 -15.05 0.10
C THR A 82 9.34 -15.05 -0.68
N ALA A 83 9.41 -15.28 -1.99
CA ALA A 83 8.21 -15.34 -2.84
C ALA A 83 7.30 -16.52 -2.47
N GLN A 84 7.84 -17.72 -2.20
CA GLN A 84 7.02 -18.86 -1.78
C GLN A 84 6.31 -18.58 -0.46
N ARG A 85 7.02 -18.05 0.54
CA ARG A 85 6.42 -17.71 1.85
C ARG A 85 5.34 -16.64 1.75
N VAL A 86 5.51 -15.65 0.87
CA VAL A 86 4.45 -14.67 0.56
C VAL A 86 3.21 -15.37 0.00
N LYS A 87 3.38 -16.26 -0.98
CA LYS A 87 2.26 -17.02 -1.58
C LYS A 87 1.57 -17.91 -0.57
N GLU A 88 2.32 -18.64 0.26
CA GLU A 88 1.78 -19.47 1.35
C GLU A 88 0.96 -18.64 2.33
N THR A 89 1.47 -17.48 2.76
CA THR A 89 0.77 -16.59 3.69
C THR A 89 -0.54 -16.07 3.09
N LEU A 90 -0.54 -15.71 1.81
CA LEU A 90 -1.74 -15.24 1.10
C LEU A 90 -2.74 -16.37 0.81
N GLN A 91 -2.25 -17.60 0.63
CA GLN A 91 -3.10 -18.78 0.48
C GLN A 91 -3.84 -19.10 1.78
N CYS A 92 -3.13 -19.14 2.91
CA CYS A 92 -3.75 -19.29 4.23
C CYS A 92 -4.77 -18.17 4.52
N TYR A 93 -4.45 -16.93 4.12
CA TYR A 93 -5.39 -15.81 4.25
C TYR A 93 -6.70 -16.03 3.50
N LYS A 94 -6.64 -16.56 2.28
CA LYS A 94 -7.84 -16.86 1.48
C LYS A 94 -8.69 -17.93 2.16
N GLU A 95 -8.06 -18.98 2.67
CA GLU A 95 -8.74 -20.05 3.42
C GLU A 95 -9.39 -19.52 4.70
N LEU A 96 -8.70 -18.63 5.42
CA LEU A 96 -9.24 -17.96 6.60
C LEU A 96 -10.39 -17.01 6.25
N GLN A 97 -10.36 -16.32 5.11
CA GLN A 97 -11.47 -15.46 4.68
C GLN A 97 -12.78 -16.23 4.49
N ASP A 98 -12.72 -17.42 3.89
CA ASP A 98 -13.89 -18.27 3.69
C ASP A 98 -14.48 -18.73 5.04
N ILE A 99 -13.61 -19.03 6.01
CA ILE A 99 -14.02 -19.39 7.38
C ILE A 99 -14.65 -18.18 8.10
N ILE A 100 -14.01 -17.01 8.04
CA ILE A 100 -14.49 -15.75 8.65
C ILE A 100 -15.87 -15.38 8.10
N ALA A 101 -16.11 -15.59 6.81
CA ALA A 101 -17.40 -15.30 6.19
C ALA A 101 -18.55 -16.16 6.75
N ILE A 102 -18.26 -17.34 7.30
CA ILE A 102 -19.25 -18.28 7.85
C ILE A 102 -19.37 -18.12 9.37
N LEU A 103 -18.25 -18.12 10.09
CA LEU A 103 -18.20 -18.19 11.56
C LEU A 103 -18.04 -16.83 12.23
N GLY A 104 -17.47 -15.84 11.53
CA GLY A 104 -17.07 -14.55 12.10
C GLY A 104 -15.61 -14.53 12.56
N LEU A 105 -15.10 -13.33 12.82
CA LEU A 105 -13.69 -13.10 13.17
C LEU A 105 -13.35 -13.52 14.62
N ASP A 106 -14.35 -13.52 15.50
CA ASP A 106 -14.19 -13.80 16.92
C ASP A 106 -13.82 -15.27 17.20
N GLU A 107 -14.22 -16.17 16.30
CA GLU A 107 -13.99 -17.62 16.41
C GLU A 107 -12.57 -18.07 16.01
N LEU A 108 -11.75 -17.16 15.49
CA LEU A 108 -10.37 -17.47 15.10
C LEU A 108 -9.44 -17.59 16.31
N LEU A 109 -8.53 -18.56 16.24
CA LEU A 109 -7.41 -18.67 17.17
C LEU A 109 -6.49 -17.44 17.05
N GLU A 110 -5.80 -17.11 18.13
CA GLU A 110 -4.90 -15.95 18.16
C GLU A 110 -3.80 -16.03 17.09
N GLU A 111 -3.29 -17.24 16.80
CA GLU A 111 -2.29 -17.47 15.76
C GLU A 111 -2.84 -17.20 14.34
N ASP A 112 -4.11 -17.53 14.09
CA ASP A 112 -4.78 -17.27 12.82
C ASP A 112 -5.04 -15.77 12.63
N ARG A 113 -5.37 -15.07 13.73
CA ARG A 113 -5.52 -13.61 13.73
C ARG A 113 -4.20 -12.91 13.37
N LEU A 114 -3.08 -13.38 13.92
CA LEU A 114 -1.75 -12.85 13.55
C LEU A 114 -1.41 -13.13 12.08
N THR A 115 -1.76 -14.31 11.58
CA THR A 115 -1.57 -14.67 10.16
C THR A 115 -2.43 -13.79 9.25
N LEU A 116 -3.68 -13.55 9.62
CA LEU A 116 -4.60 -12.64 8.94
C LEU A 116 -4.04 -11.21 8.87
N ALA A 117 -3.59 -10.68 10.01
CA ALA A 117 -3.00 -9.34 10.10
C ALA A 117 -1.77 -9.20 9.19
N ARG A 118 -0.88 -10.20 9.19
CA ARG A 118 0.30 -10.21 8.33
C ARG A 118 -0.07 -10.30 6.86
N ALA A 119 -1.01 -11.16 6.50
CA ALA A 119 -1.46 -11.30 5.13
C ALA A 119 -2.09 -10.01 4.58
N ARG A 120 -2.86 -9.29 5.41
CA ARG A 120 -3.39 -7.96 5.03
C ARG A 120 -2.29 -6.94 4.81
N LYS A 121 -1.24 -6.94 5.63
CA LYS A 121 -0.05 -6.09 5.41
C LYS A 121 0.64 -6.42 4.10
N ILE A 122 0.83 -7.71 3.80
CA ILE A 122 1.40 -8.17 2.52
C ILE A 122 0.51 -7.74 1.34
N GLU A 123 -0.81 -7.96 1.42
CA GLU A 123 -1.79 -7.58 0.39
C GLU A 123 -1.74 -6.07 0.10
N ARG A 124 -1.58 -5.24 1.14
CA ARG A 124 -1.41 -3.78 0.97
C ARG A 124 -0.02 -3.39 0.47
N PHE A 125 1.04 -4.03 0.95
CA PHE A 125 2.42 -3.73 0.56
C PHE A 125 2.72 -4.09 -0.91
N LEU A 126 1.91 -4.96 -1.52
CA LEU A 126 1.93 -5.19 -2.97
C LEU A 126 1.42 -3.98 -3.78
N SER A 127 0.78 -2.99 -3.14
CA SER A 127 0.39 -1.75 -3.80
C SER A 127 1.57 -0.78 -3.92
N GLN A 128 1.64 -0.07 -5.05
CA GLN A 128 2.73 0.86 -5.34
C GLN A 128 2.20 2.06 -6.14
N PRO A 129 2.57 3.30 -5.77
CA PRO A 129 2.21 4.47 -6.56
C PRO A 129 2.97 4.50 -7.88
N PHE A 130 2.24 4.59 -8.99
CA PHE A 130 2.82 4.65 -10.34
C PHE A 130 3.04 6.09 -10.81
N PHE A 131 4.15 6.34 -11.48
CA PHE A 131 4.46 7.64 -12.10
C PHE A 131 3.35 8.12 -13.04
N VAL A 132 2.78 7.20 -13.82
CA VAL A 132 1.69 7.51 -14.75
C VAL A 132 0.35 7.75 -14.05
N ALA A 133 0.21 7.32 -12.80
CA ALA A 133 -1.01 7.45 -12.01
C ALA A 133 -0.96 8.62 -11.02
N GLU A 134 0.12 9.41 -11.01
CA GLU A 134 0.30 10.55 -10.10
C GLU A 134 -0.84 11.57 -10.22
N VAL A 135 -1.33 11.81 -11.45
CA VAL A 135 -2.47 12.71 -11.72
C VAL A 135 -3.77 12.24 -11.06
N PHE A 136 -3.94 10.93 -10.86
CA PHE A 136 -5.15 10.34 -10.27
C PHE A 136 -5.02 10.09 -8.77
N THR A 137 -3.81 9.76 -8.31
CA THR A 137 -3.53 9.39 -6.92
C THR A 137 -3.06 10.56 -6.06
N GLY A 138 -2.60 11.66 -6.68
CA GLY A 138 -1.99 12.80 -6.00
C GLY A 138 -0.67 12.48 -5.30
N SER A 139 -0.16 11.25 -5.44
CA SER A 139 1.05 10.77 -4.80
C SER A 139 2.14 10.54 -5.85
N PRO A 140 3.39 10.99 -5.60
CA PRO A 140 4.47 10.82 -6.57
C PRO A 140 4.75 9.34 -6.80
N GLY A 141 4.95 8.99 -8.07
CA GLY A 141 5.32 7.62 -8.45
C GLY A 141 6.64 7.20 -7.84
N LYS A 142 6.78 5.89 -7.55
CA LYS A 142 7.99 5.33 -6.96
C LYS A 142 8.52 4.17 -7.76
N TYR A 143 9.84 4.06 -7.80
CA TYR A 143 10.55 2.89 -8.34
C TYR A 143 11.17 2.14 -7.17
N VAL A 144 10.93 0.84 -7.09
CA VAL A 144 11.42 -0.01 -6.00
C VAL A 144 12.42 -1.00 -6.58
N ALA A 145 13.63 -1.01 -6.04
CA ALA A 145 14.67 -1.95 -6.46
C ALA A 145 14.38 -3.37 -5.94
N LEU A 146 14.79 -4.39 -6.70
CA LEU A 146 14.54 -5.80 -6.34
C LEU A 146 15.04 -6.17 -4.93
N ALA A 147 16.24 -5.71 -4.55
CA ALA A 147 16.80 -5.99 -3.23
C ALA A 147 15.94 -5.39 -2.11
N GLU A 148 15.40 -4.18 -2.32
CA GLU A 148 14.49 -3.52 -1.37
C GLU A 148 13.14 -4.22 -1.28
N THR A 149 12.63 -4.76 -2.40
CA THR A 149 11.42 -5.57 -2.41
C THR A 149 11.60 -6.83 -1.57
N ILE A 150 12.68 -7.59 -1.79
CA ILE A 150 12.97 -8.83 -1.06
C ILE A 150 13.13 -8.52 0.44
N ARG A 151 13.95 -7.52 0.79
CA ARG A 151 14.14 -7.05 2.18
C ARG A 151 12.80 -6.69 2.83
N GLY A 152 11.96 -5.91 2.15
CA GLY A 152 10.67 -5.47 2.67
C GLY A 152 9.74 -6.64 3.00
N PHE A 153 9.60 -7.61 2.09
CA PHE A 153 8.78 -8.79 2.35
C PHE A 153 9.37 -9.69 3.44
N GLN A 154 10.69 -9.84 3.52
CA GLN A 154 11.33 -10.61 4.59
C GLN A 154 11.04 -10.03 5.97
N LEU A 155 11.11 -8.70 6.13
CA LEU A 155 10.81 -8.02 7.40
C LEU A 155 9.35 -8.20 7.83
N ILE A 156 8.41 -8.19 6.88
CA ILE A 156 7.00 -8.49 7.15
C ILE A 156 6.83 -9.96 7.55
N LEU A 157 7.54 -10.88 6.88
CA LEU A 157 7.50 -12.32 7.16
C LEU A 157 8.24 -12.72 8.45
N SER A 158 9.22 -11.95 8.91
CA SER A 158 10.02 -12.20 10.12
C SER A 158 9.35 -11.72 11.41
N ARG A 159 8.16 -11.09 11.31
CA ARG A 159 7.37 -10.54 12.43
C ARG A 159 7.93 -9.24 13.04
N GLU A 160 8.98 -8.66 12.45
CA GLU A 160 9.60 -7.43 12.97
C GLU A 160 8.67 -6.22 12.88
N LEU A 161 7.70 -6.25 11.95
CA LEU A 161 6.78 -5.14 11.68
C LEU A 161 5.33 -5.46 12.08
N ASP A 162 5.13 -6.46 12.95
CA ASP A 162 3.79 -6.87 13.39
C ASP A 162 3.08 -5.76 14.21
N GLY A 163 3.84 -4.86 14.86
CA GLY A 163 3.28 -3.70 15.59
C GLY A 163 2.76 -2.56 14.72
N LEU A 164 3.18 -2.47 13.45
CA LEU A 164 2.77 -1.35 12.58
C LEU A 164 1.32 -1.50 12.09
N PRO A 165 0.57 -0.41 11.91
CA PRO A 165 -0.79 -0.47 11.38
C PRO A 165 -0.81 -0.89 9.90
N GLU A 166 -1.85 -1.61 9.47
CA GLU A 166 -1.98 -2.06 8.06
C GLU A 166 -1.95 -0.88 7.06
N GLN A 167 -2.47 0.28 7.46
CA GLN A 167 -2.55 1.48 6.62
C GLN A 167 -1.16 2.04 6.24
N ALA A 168 -0.14 1.77 7.06
CA ALA A 168 1.22 2.17 6.77
C ALA A 168 1.80 1.47 5.53
N PHE A 169 1.30 0.27 5.19
CA PHE A 169 1.76 -0.52 4.05
C PHE A 169 1.01 -0.18 2.75
N TYR A 170 0.04 0.74 2.78
CA TYR A 170 -0.76 1.09 1.61
C TYR A 170 -0.12 2.21 0.78
N LEU A 171 0.01 2.00 -0.54
CA LEU A 171 0.60 2.93 -1.52
C LEU A 171 1.95 3.50 -1.08
N VAL A 172 2.87 2.61 -0.72
CA VAL A 172 4.26 2.95 -0.36
C VAL A 172 5.22 2.31 -1.36
N GLY A 173 6.46 2.82 -1.43
CA GLY A 173 7.50 2.25 -2.27
C GLY A 173 8.25 1.14 -1.55
N ASN A 174 9.11 1.52 -0.62
CA ASN A 174 9.93 0.58 0.15
C ASN A 174 9.43 0.45 1.60
N ILE A 175 10.10 -0.41 2.36
CA ILE A 175 9.71 -0.71 3.74
C ILE A 175 10.02 0.42 4.73
N ASP A 176 11.02 1.25 4.43
CA ASP A 176 11.39 2.39 5.29
C ASP A 176 10.33 3.49 5.22
N GLU A 177 9.74 3.69 4.04
CA GLU A 177 8.58 4.57 3.86
C GLU A 177 7.35 4.06 4.60
N ALA A 178 7.11 2.74 4.60
CA ALA A 178 6.04 2.15 5.39
C ALA A 178 6.23 2.45 6.88
N SER A 179 7.47 2.30 7.37
CA SER A 179 7.82 2.60 8.77
C SER A 179 7.65 4.09 9.10
N THR A 180 8.07 4.98 8.20
CA THR A 180 7.89 6.43 8.37
C THR A 180 6.42 6.81 8.42
N LYS A 181 5.61 6.22 7.51
CA LYS A 181 4.16 6.46 7.45
C LYS A 181 3.45 5.94 8.69
N ALA A 182 3.92 4.83 9.28
CA ALA A 182 3.37 4.33 10.54
C ALA A 182 3.56 5.34 11.68
N ILE A 183 4.74 5.95 11.78
CA ILE A 183 5.03 6.98 12.80
C ILE A 183 4.07 8.17 12.63
N THR A 184 3.91 8.69 11.42
CA THR A 184 2.99 9.80 11.15
C THR A 184 1.55 9.46 11.53
N LEU A 185 1.09 8.23 11.24
CA LEU A 185 -0.26 7.79 11.60
C LEU A 185 -0.44 7.65 13.12
N GLU A 186 0.60 7.25 13.85
CA GLU A 186 0.57 7.21 15.32
C GLU A 186 0.53 8.61 15.93
N GLU A 187 1.31 9.55 15.39
CA GLU A 187 1.27 10.96 15.80
C GLU A 187 -0.11 11.58 15.56
N GLU A 188 -0.69 11.40 14.37
CA GLU A 188 -2.04 11.89 14.04
C GLU A 188 -3.11 11.28 14.95
N ARG A 189 -2.97 10.01 15.34
CA ARG A 189 -3.91 9.36 16.27
C ARG A 189 -3.80 9.98 17.68
N ASN A 190 -2.58 10.20 18.16
CA ASN A 190 -2.35 10.77 19.47
C ASN A 190 -2.84 12.23 19.55
N ASP A 191 -2.66 13.01 18.49
CA ASP A 191 -3.17 14.38 18.39
C ASP A 191 -4.71 14.41 18.35
N ALA A 192 -5.35 13.44 17.67
CA ALA A 192 -6.81 13.31 17.65
C ALA A 192 -7.39 12.91 19.01
N GLU A 193 -6.71 12.02 19.75
CA GLU A 193 -7.09 11.64 21.12
C GLU A 193 -6.94 12.83 22.08
N LEU A 194 -5.83 13.57 22.04
CA LEU A 194 -5.65 14.80 22.83
C LEU A 194 -6.71 15.86 22.51
N GLY A 195 -7.09 16.03 21.24
CA GLY A 195 -8.13 16.98 20.84
C GLY A 195 -9.53 16.61 21.32
N SER A 196 -9.79 15.32 21.57
CA SER A 196 -11.08 14.82 22.05
C SER A 196 -11.27 14.93 23.57
N ASP A 197 -10.17 14.96 24.32
CA ASP A 197 -10.16 15.10 25.78
C ASP A 197 -10.24 16.57 26.25
N ILE A 198 -10.14 17.55 25.35
CA ILE A 198 -10.28 18.97 25.70
C ILE A 198 -11.76 19.32 25.72
N ASP A 199 -12.27 19.66 26.91
CA ASP A 199 -13.66 20.11 27.10
C ASP A 199 -13.96 21.31 26.18
N PRO A 200 -15.00 21.26 25.32
CA PRO A 200 -15.37 22.38 24.47
C PRO A 200 -15.59 23.69 25.23
N GLU A 201 -16.01 23.64 26.50
CA GLU A 201 -16.12 24.84 27.33
C GLU A 201 -14.76 25.46 27.68
N GLU A 202 -13.72 24.66 27.91
CA GLU A 202 -12.37 25.17 28.18
C GLU A 202 -11.74 25.82 26.95
N VAL A 203 -11.95 25.25 25.76
CA VAL A 203 -11.52 25.84 24.48
C VAL A 203 -12.19 27.19 24.25
N GLN A 204 -13.50 27.27 24.48
CA GLN A 204 -14.28 28.50 24.32
C GLN A 204 -13.81 29.60 25.29
N LYS A 205 -13.52 29.22 26.54
CA LYS A 205 -13.03 30.14 27.58
C LYS A 205 -11.63 30.66 27.27
N ALA A 206 -10.75 29.80 26.74
CA ALA A 206 -9.41 30.20 26.30
C ALA A 206 -9.46 31.16 25.11
N LEU A 207 -10.38 30.93 24.16
CA LEU A 207 -10.66 31.83 23.02
C LEU A 207 -11.17 33.20 23.48
N GLU A 208 -12.15 33.26 24.39
CA GLU A 208 -12.63 34.54 24.93
C GLU A 208 -11.52 35.32 25.64
N ILE A 209 -10.66 34.64 26.41
CA ILE A 209 -9.53 35.29 27.08
C ILE A 209 -8.53 35.83 26.05
N ALA A 210 -8.24 35.08 24.99
CA ALA A 210 -7.33 35.49 23.93
C ALA A 210 -7.89 36.71 23.16
N GLU A 211 -9.17 36.71 22.80
CA GLU A 211 -9.84 37.82 22.13
C GLU A 211 -9.89 39.08 23.00
N ALA A 212 -10.19 38.93 24.30
CA ALA A 212 -10.18 40.03 25.25
C ALA A 212 -8.78 40.66 25.39
N ASN A 213 -7.73 39.83 25.39
CA ASN A 213 -6.34 40.30 25.45
C ASN A 213 -5.92 41.01 24.16
N LEU A 214 -6.36 40.51 23.00
CA LEU A 214 -6.05 41.11 21.70
C LEU A 214 -6.77 42.46 21.50
N SER A 215 -8.01 42.57 21.99
CA SER A 215 -8.76 43.83 22.06
C SER A 215 -8.09 44.87 22.96
N LYS A 216 -7.65 44.45 24.16
CA LYS A 216 -6.87 45.32 25.07
C LYS A 216 -5.55 45.77 24.44
N ALA A 217 -4.83 44.88 23.75
CA ALA A 217 -3.58 45.21 23.08
C ALA A 217 -3.77 46.23 21.95
N LYS A 218 -4.84 46.09 21.13
CA LYS A 218 -5.19 47.08 20.09
C LYS A 218 -5.51 48.45 20.69
N GLY A 219 -6.37 48.51 21.70
CA GLY A 219 -6.70 49.78 22.36
C GLY A 219 -5.47 50.46 23.00
N THR A 220 -4.54 49.67 23.53
CA THR A 220 -3.28 50.21 24.08
C THR A 220 -2.37 50.76 22.99
N LYS A 221 -2.36 50.13 21.81
CA LYS A 221 -1.56 50.57 20.65
C LYS A 221 -2.09 51.90 20.08
N ASP A 222 -3.41 52.03 19.97
CA ASP A 222 -4.07 53.25 19.48
C ASP A 222 -3.83 54.45 20.43
N LEU A 223 -3.82 54.21 21.75
CA LEU A 223 -3.48 55.21 22.76
C LEU A 223 -2.00 55.64 22.70
N VAL A 224 -1.09 54.72 22.37
CA VAL A 224 0.34 55.02 22.22
C VAL A 224 0.61 55.80 20.93
N GLU A 225 -0.09 55.49 19.84
CA GLU A 225 0.01 56.24 18.57
C GLU A 225 -0.59 57.66 18.71
N ALA A 226 -1.72 57.81 19.41
CA ALA A 226 -2.31 59.13 19.68
C ALA A 226 -1.43 60.02 20.59
N LYS A 227 -0.66 59.43 21.51
CA LYS A 227 0.31 60.16 22.33
C LYS A 227 1.58 60.56 21.56
N ARG A 228 1.97 59.80 20.53
CA ARG A 228 3.11 60.14 19.68
C ARG A 228 2.79 61.26 18.69
N SER A 229 1.56 61.30 18.17
CA SER A 229 1.13 62.40 17.27
C SER A 229 0.96 63.73 17.98
N SER A 230 0.60 63.73 19.27
CA SER A 230 0.45 64.95 20.08
C SER A 230 1.75 65.52 20.66
N GLN A 231 2.86 64.77 20.63
CA GLN A 231 4.21 65.26 21.04
C GLN A 231 5.07 65.74 19.85
N SER A 232 4.56 65.64 18.61
CA SER A 232 5.26 66.04 17.38
C SER A 232 4.73 67.35 16.78
N SER A 233 3.91 68.11 17.51
CA SER A 233 3.37 69.42 17.11
C SER A 233 3.81 70.52 18.06
#